data_AF-A0AA37XNM0-F1
#
_entry.id   AF-A0AA37XNM0-F1
#
_cell.length_a   1.000
_cell.length_b   1.000
_cell.length_c   1.000
_cell.angle_alpha   90.00
_cell.angle_beta   90.00
_cell.angle_gamma   90.00
#
_symmetry.space_group_name_H-M   'P 1'
#
loop_
_entity.id
_entity.type
_entity.pdbx_description
1 polymer ?
#
loop_
_entity_poly.entity_id
_entity_poly.type
_entity_poly.pdbx_seq_one_letter_code
_entity_poly.pdbx_strand_id
1 'polypeptide(L)'
;MDFSGLVISDWNALAETIPHGYSKDEKQAVRLAIKAELDVDMSSQLYSKFLKEVILDGQINIEELNNAVRRILLLKEKLNLFENPFRSNEGRWSDVRKEKQTHQQISRQIAEESIVLLRNENNTLPLSENENVAFLGPFLSDKESMLDTWACNGKVDDFITVDESLFKYKKFTSLKEEYHYFIKNNKLSFEGSNIIKEMSKIVITIGEKATESGEAKSKAKVNIDSSQVKFIKEISKINNNIVAVVMNGRPLVLNEILSYCKALVETWHLGVETGNAILNILTGETTPSGKLTCTFPKHQGQVPIYYNHFNTGRPYSTEKFNTSKYIDITNEPEFPFGYGLSYTNFDISPINLEKIANNKWIVSVEVTNTGEVSGFETIQLYIGAKYGRYIRPVKELKNFQKVFIKAKDTVKVSFEVCKETLSYYDESFTKIFDTGEYQIMIGDDSVNAEENNLWIEVE
;
A
#
# COMPACT_ATOMS: atom_id res chain seq x y z
N MET A 1 12.28 -22.04 -12.90
CA MET A 1 10.89 -21.52 -12.94
C MET A 1 10.11 -22.06 -14.15
N ASP A 2 10.74 -22.76 -15.11
CA ASP A 2 10.09 -23.44 -16.25
C ASP A 2 8.96 -22.64 -16.90
N PHE A 3 9.18 -21.34 -17.06
CA PHE A 3 8.18 -20.41 -17.56
C PHE A 3 7.96 -20.67 -19.05
N SER A 4 6.72 -21.00 -19.41
CA SER A 4 6.30 -21.32 -20.78
C SER A 4 5.44 -20.23 -21.43
N GLY A 5 5.41 -19.04 -20.81
CA GLY A 5 4.76 -17.84 -21.36
C GLY A 5 5.69 -17.10 -22.32
N LEU A 6 5.42 -15.80 -22.51
CA LEU A 6 6.22 -14.95 -23.39
C LEU A 6 6.71 -13.71 -22.63
N VAL A 7 7.82 -13.15 -23.08
CA VAL A 7 8.46 -11.95 -22.51
C VAL A 7 8.22 -10.74 -23.42
N ILE A 8 7.58 -9.70 -22.88
CA ILE A 8 7.37 -8.41 -23.56
C ILE A 8 8.29 -7.39 -22.89
N SER A 9 8.97 -6.57 -23.68
CA SER A 9 9.77 -5.47 -23.14
C SER A 9 8.86 -4.43 -22.50
N ASP A 10 9.40 -3.65 -21.57
CA ASP A 10 8.77 -2.37 -21.23
C ASP A 10 8.82 -1.41 -22.44
N TRP A 11 8.09 -0.31 -22.35
CA TRP A 11 8.00 0.70 -23.39
C TRP A 11 9.39 1.18 -23.79
N ASN A 12 9.76 0.96 -25.06
CA ASN A 12 11.02 1.40 -25.64
C ASN A 12 12.31 0.82 -24.99
N ALA A 13 12.19 -0.12 -24.06
CA ALA A 13 13.30 -0.66 -23.27
C ALA A 13 14.42 -1.26 -24.12
N LEU A 14 14.10 -1.81 -25.29
CA LEU A 14 15.10 -2.38 -26.19
C LEU A 14 16.07 -1.31 -26.73
N ALA A 15 15.56 -0.16 -27.16
CA ALA A 15 16.40 0.96 -27.61
C ALA A 15 17.20 1.57 -26.45
N GLU A 16 16.63 1.56 -25.24
CA GLU A 16 17.26 2.12 -24.03
C GLU A 16 18.48 1.32 -23.56
N THR A 17 18.66 0.08 -24.03
CA THR A 17 19.91 -0.67 -23.81
C THR A 17 21.15 0.06 -24.36
N ILE A 18 20.97 0.96 -25.32
CA ILE A 18 22.04 1.78 -25.92
C ILE A 18 22.52 2.88 -24.96
N PRO A 19 21.67 3.82 -24.48
CA PRO A 19 22.08 4.78 -23.46
C PRO A 19 22.48 4.13 -22.13
N HIS A 20 21.98 2.93 -21.81
CA HIS A 20 22.52 2.12 -20.71
C HIS A 20 23.97 1.66 -20.91
N GLY A 21 24.52 1.74 -22.13
CA GLY A 21 25.87 1.31 -22.47
C GLY A 21 26.02 -0.21 -22.63
N TYR A 22 24.91 -0.96 -22.61
CA TYR A 22 24.93 -2.41 -22.81
C TYR A 22 25.03 -2.78 -24.29
N SER A 23 24.37 -1.99 -25.15
CA SER A 23 24.38 -2.14 -26.60
C SER A 23 25.12 -0.97 -27.24
N LYS A 24 26.01 -1.24 -28.20
CA LYS A 24 26.72 -0.18 -28.94
C LYS A 24 25.82 0.55 -29.95
N ASP A 25 24.84 -0.16 -30.50
CA ASP A 25 23.92 0.29 -31.54
C ASP A 25 22.63 -0.55 -31.54
N GLU A 26 21.65 -0.12 -32.34
CA GLU A 26 20.33 -0.76 -32.48
C GLU A 26 20.43 -2.23 -32.92
N LYS A 27 21.35 -2.53 -33.84
CA LYS A 27 21.53 -3.89 -34.37
C LYS A 27 22.08 -4.83 -33.29
N GLN A 28 23.03 -4.36 -32.49
CA GLN A 28 23.52 -5.11 -31.33
C GLN A 28 22.42 -5.30 -30.29
N ALA A 29 21.59 -4.28 -30.04
CA ALA A 29 20.47 -4.38 -29.10
C ALA A 29 19.51 -5.51 -29.51
N VAL A 30 19.09 -5.55 -30.79
CA VAL A 30 18.23 -6.63 -31.31
C VAL A 30 18.87 -8.00 -31.15
N ARG A 31 20.15 -8.14 -31.50
CA ARG A 31 20.88 -9.41 -31.34
C ARG A 31 20.92 -9.87 -29.89
N LEU A 32 21.18 -8.97 -28.96
CA LEU A 32 21.29 -9.32 -27.53
C LEU A 32 19.92 -9.70 -26.96
N ALA A 33 18.87 -8.97 -27.33
CA ALA A 33 17.54 -9.18 -26.80
C ALA A 33 16.90 -10.50 -27.26
N ILE A 34 16.99 -10.85 -28.54
CA ILE A 34 16.44 -12.12 -29.03
C ILE A 34 17.19 -13.33 -28.45
N LYS A 35 18.51 -13.21 -28.24
CA LYS A 35 19.32 -14.22 -27.53
C LYS A 35 18.95 -14.36 -26.06
N ALA A 36 18.47 -13.28 -25.45
CA ALA A 36 17.94 -13.28 -24.09
C ALA A 36 16.46 -13.72 -24.03
N GLU A 37 15.91 -14.23 -25.13
CA GLU A 37 14.52 -14.68 -25.26
C GLU A 37 13.47 -13.59 -25.02
N LEU A 38 13.79 -12.33 -25.37
CA LEU A 38 12.79 -11.26 -25.44
C LEU A 38 11.92 -11.47 -26.69
N ASP A 39 10.63 -11.76 -26.50
CA ASP A 39 9.74 -12.17 -27.59
C ASP A 39 9.10 -10.99 -28.31
N VAL A 40 8.69 -9.96 -27.56
CA VAL A 40 7.98 -8.79 -28.08
C VAL A 40 8.71 -7.52 -27.72
N ASP A 41 9.09 -6.79 -28.77
CA ASP A 41 9.60 -5.43 -28.71
C ASP A 41 8.43 -4.43 -28.59
N MET A 42 8.27 -3.83 -27.41
CA MET A 42 7.26 -2.80 -27.17
C MET A 42 7.79 -1.43 -27.60
N SER A 43 7.14 -0.87 -28.63
CA SER A 43 7.29 0.52 -29.10
C SER A 43 8.65 0.94 -29.69
N SER A 44 9.76 0.21 -29.51
CA SER A 44 11.07 0.64 -30.06
C SER A 44 11.18 0.43 -31.59
N GLN A 45 10.42 -0.52 -32.14
CA GLN A 45 10.44 -0.92 -33.55
C GLN A 45 11.79 -1.47 -34.05
N LEU A 46 12.70 -1.83 -33.15
CA LEU A 46 14.01 -2.33 -33.54
C LEU A 46 13.92 -3.75 -34.10
N TYR A 47 13.05 -4.61 -33.57
CA TYR A 47 12.84 -5.95 -34.14
C TYR A 47 12.35 -5.90 -35.59
N SER A 48 11.38 -5.04 -35.90
CA SER A 48 10.87 -4.93 -37.27
C SER A 48 11.91 -4.39 -38.25
N LYS A 49 12.82 -3.51 -37.79
CA LYS A 49 13.87 -2.91 -38.60
C LYS A 49 15.07 -3.83 -38.83
N PHE A 50 15.60 -4.46 -37.78
CA PHE A 50 16.93 -5.08 -37.83
C PHE A 50 16.93 -6.61 -37.68
N LEU A 51 15.86 -7.24 -37.19
CA LEU A 51 15.90 -8.67 -36.88
C LEU A 51 16.21 -9.55 -38.10
N LYS A 52 15.65 -9.21 -39.27
CA LYS A 52 15.95 -9.89 -40.54
C LYS A 52 17.44 -9.80 -40.88
N GLU A 53 18.03 -8.61 -40.76
CA GLU A 53 19.44 -8.38 -41.07
C GLU A 53 20.34 -9.16 -40.12
N VAL A 54 20.04 -9.16 -38.82
CA VAL A 54 20.79 -9.90 -37.80
C VAL A 54 20.75 -11.42 -38.05
N ILE A 55 19.64 -11.97 -38.55
CA ILE A 55 19.53 -13.38 -38.97
C ILE A 55 20.38 -13.65 -40.21
N LEU A 56 20.25 -12.82 -41.25
CA LEU A 56 20.95 -13.02 -42.52
C LEU A 56 22.47 -12.90 -42.37
N ASP A 57 22.94 -12.08 -41.43
CA ASP A 57 24.34 -11.96 -41.07
C ASP A 57 24.86 -13.13 -40.21
N GLY A 58 24.02 -14.13 -39.91
CA GLY A 58 24.37 -15.29 -39.10
C GLY A 58 24.64 -14.98 -37.62
N GLN A 59 24.23 -13.80 -37.14
CA GLN A 59 24.47 -13.40 -35.75
C GLN A 59 23.48 -14.06 -34.77
N ILE A 60 22.32 -14.49 -35.28
CA ILE A 60 21.27 -15.26 -34.57
C ILE A 60 20.74 -16.38 -35.49
N ASN A 61 20.24 -17.46 -34.90
CA ASN A 61 19.63 -18.59 -35.61
C ASN A 61 18.14 -18.33 -35.86
N ILE A 62 17.61 -18.79 -37.00
CA ILE A 62 16.17 -18.76 -37.29
C ILE A 62 15.33 -19.44 -36.20
N GLU A 63 15.87 -20.44 -35.50
CA GLU A 63 15.13 -21.10 -34.41
C GLU A 63 14.87 -20.17 -33.22
N GLU A 64 15.72 -19.18 -32.95
CA GLU A 64 15.47 -18.18 -31.90
C GLU A 64 14.24 -17.33 -32.25
N LEU A 65 14.09 -16.94 -33.53
CA LEU A 65 12.88 -16.29 -34.02
C LEU A 65 11.67 -17.23 -33.96
N ASN A 66 11.81 -18.48 -34.38
CA ASN A 66 10.71 -19.46 -34.34
C ASN A 66 10.19 -19.64 -32.92
N ASN A 67 11.08 -19.71 -31.92
CA ASN A 67 10.72 -19.82 -30.51
C ASN A 67 9.89 -18.62 -30.04
N ALA A 68 10.34 -17.40 -30.35
CA ALA A 68 9.62 -16.17 -29.99
C ALA A 68 8.23 -16.11 -30.65
N VAL A 69 8.16 -16.39 -31.95
CA VAL A 69 6.90 -16.43 -32.70
C VAL A 69 5.98 -17.51 -32.14
N ARG A 70 6.50 -18.71 -31.84
CA ARG A 70 5.72 -19.82 -31.28
C ARG A 70 5.07 -19.43 -29.96
N ARG A 71 5.80 -18.79 -29.04
CA ARG A 71 5.23 -18.30 -27.76
C ARG A 71 4.11 -17.29 -27.96
N ILE A 72 4.25 -16.36 -28.91
CA ILE A 72 3.20 -15.39 -29.27
C ILE A 72 1.97 -16.09 -29.84
N LEU A 73 2.14 -17.03 -30.77
CA LEU A 73 1.03 -17.76 -31.38
C LEU A 73 0.32 -18.64 -30.35
N LEU A 74 1.05 -19.33 -29.47
CA LEU A 74 0.47 -20.10 -28.37
C LEU A 74 -0.34 -19.23 -27.41
N LEU A 75 0.10 -18.00 -27.10
CA LEU A 75 -0.71 -17.09 -26.31
C LEU A 75 -2.00 -16.70 -27.05
N LYS A 76 -1.92 -16.40 -28.36
CA LYS A 76 -3.11 -16.06 -29.16
C LYS A 76 -4.10 -17.23 -29.25
N GLU A 77 -3.61 -18.46 -29.35
CA GLU A 77 -4.41 -19.68 -29.30
C GLU A 77 -5.06 -19.88 -27.93
N LYS A 78 -4.31 -19.74 -26.83
CA LYS A 78 -4.85 -19.77 -25.45
C LYS A 78 -5.92 -18.69 -25.24
N LEU A 79 -5.74 -17.53 -25.85
CA LEU A 79 -6.72 -16.43 -25.86
C LEU A 79 -7.82 -16.64 -26.92
N ASN A 80 -7.92 -17.80 -27.56
CA ASN A 80 -8.94 -18.13 -28.56
C ASN A 80 -9.09 -17.09 -29.68
N LEU A 81 -8.00 -16.39 -30.02
CA LEU A 81 -8.02 -15.30 -31.00
C LEU A 81 -7.97 -15.81 -32.45
N PHE A 82 -7.59 -17.07 -32.68
CA PHE A 82 -7.72 -17.68 -34.01
C PHE A 82 -9.17 -18.00 -34.34
N GLU A 83 -9.94 -18.53 -33.39
CA GLU A 83 -11.35 -18.89 -33.62
C GLU A 83 -12.29 -17.69 -33.51
N ASN A 84 -12.00 -16.74 -32.62
CA ASN A 84 -12.75 -15.51 -32.50
C ASN A 84 -11.82 -14.29 -32.35
N PRO A 85 -11.28 -13.78 -33.47
CA PRO A 85 -10.40 -12.61 -33.48
C PRO A 85 -11.01 -11.35 -32.85
N PHE A 86 -12.35 -11.26 -32.81
CA PHE A 86 -13.09 -10.10 -32.33
C PHE A 86 -13.71 -10.31 -30.93
N ARG A 87 -13.29 -11.31 -30.16
CA ARG A 87 -13.85 -11.63 -28.84
C ARG A 87 -13.77 -10.51 -27.79
N SER A 88 -12.98 -9.47 -28.08
CA SER A 88 -12.81 -8.26 -27.24
C SER A 88 -13.34 -7.00 -27.92
N ASN A 89 -14.37 -7.14 -28.76
CA ASN A 89 -15.00 -6.02 -29.47
C ASN A 89 -15.82 -5.08 -28.55
N GLU A 90 -16.21 -3.93 -29.10
CA GLU A 90 -17.02 -2.89 -28.43
C GLU A 90 -18.37 -3.39 -27.88
N GLY A 91 -18.98 -4.41 -28.48
CA GLY A 91 -20.23 -4.99 -28.00
C GLY A 91 -20.07 -5.56 -26.59
N ARG A 92 -18.99 -6.30 -26.36
CA ARG A 92 -18.66 -6.85 -25.03
C ARG A 92 -18.38 -5.75 -24.01
N TRP A 93 -17.64 -4.71 -24.38
CA TRP A 93 -17.38 -3.57 -23.50
C TRP A 93 -18.64 -2.76 -23.18
N SER A 94 -19.62 -2.76 -24.08
CA SER A 94 -20.91 -2.13 -23.83
C SER A 94 -21.72 -2.89 -22.78
N ASP A 95 -21.66 -4.22 -22.79
CA ASP A 95 -22.30 -5.06 -21.77
C ASP A 95 -21.66 -4.87 -20.39
N VAL A 96 -20.33 -4.86 -20.30
CA VAL A 96 -19.61 -4.58 -19.03
C VAL A 96 -20.02 -3.21 -18.46
N ARG A 97 -20.20 -2.20 -19.32
CA ARG A 97 -20.64 -0.86 -18.90
C ARG A 97 -22.08 -0.83 -18.37
N LYS A 98 -22.93 -1.81 -18.70
CA LYS A 98 -24.28 -1.93 -18.10
C LYS A 98 -24.23 -2.29 -16.62
N GLU A 99 -23.16 -2.95 -16.17
CA GLU A 99 -22.94 -3.33 -14.77
C GLU A 99 -22.21 -2.25 -13.94
N LYS A 100 -22.12 -1.02 -14.46
CA LYS A 100 -21.39 0.09 -13.82
C LYS A 100 -21.74 0.26 -12.33
N GLN A 101 -23.02 0.19 -11.97
CA GLN A 101 -23.46 0.38 -10.59
C GLN A 101 -22.94 -0.73 -9.66
N THR A 102 -22.93 -1.98 -10.12
CA THR A 102 -22.37 -3.12 -9.37
C THR A 102 -20.86 -2.94 -9.19
N HIS A 103 -20.14 -2.53 -10.24
CA HIS A 103 -18.71 -2.25 -10.14
C HIS A 103 -18.41 -1.08 -9.20
N GLN A 104 -19.25 -0.05 -9.15
CA GLN A 104 -19.13 1.04 -8.19
C GLN A 104 -19.32 0.54 -6.75
N GLN A 105 -20.31 -0.31 -6.48
CA GLN A 105 -20.49 -0.88 -5.14
C GLN A 105 -19.27 -1.70 -4.70
N ILE A 106 -18.71 -2.53 -5.58
CA ILE A 106 -17.49 -3.30 -5.31
C ILE A 106 -16.30 -2.35 -5.12
N SER A 107 -16.17 -1.32 -5.96
CA SER A 107 -15.11 -0.30 -5.83
C SER A 107 -15.18 0.41 -4.48
N ARG A 108 -16.39 0.72 -3.99
CA ARG A 108 -16.58 1.32 -2.67
C ARG A 108 -16.15 0.38 -1.56
N GLN A 109 -16.56 -0.89 -1.60
CA GLN A 109 -16.16 -1.87 -0.60
C GLN A 109 -14.63 -2.03 -0.55
N ILE A 110 -13.98 -2.17 -1.71
CA ILE A 110 -12.52 -2.26 -1.78
C ILE A 110 -11.88 -1.00 -1.19
N ALA A 111 -12.40 0.18 -1.54
CA ALA A 111 -11.92 1.45 -1.00
C ALA A 111 -12.04 1.52 0.53
N GLU A 112 -13.18 1.14 1.10
CA GLU A 112 -13.41 1.09 2.55
C GLU A 112 -12.44 0.12 3.24
N GLU A 113 -12.20 -1.06 2.66
CA GLU A 113 -11.25 -2.05 3.17
C GLU A 113 -9.77 -1.62 3.05
N SER A 114 -9.49 -0.61 2.22
CA SER A 114 -8.14 -0.07 1.98
C SER A 114 -7.75 1.04 2.97
N ILE A 115 -8.73 1.68 3.61
CA ILE A 115 -8.51 2.82 4.51
C ILE A 115 -7.86 2.33 5.82
N VAL A 116 -6.81 3.02 6.24
CA VAL A 116 -6.05 2.72 7.46
C VAL A 116 -6.27 3.84 8.48
N LEU A 117 -6.83 3.49 9.64
CA LEU A 117 -6.92 4.42 10.77
C LEU A 117 -5.56 4.46 11.48
N LEU A 118 -4.83 5.57 11.37
CA LEU A 118 -3.48 5.71 11.93
C LEU A 118 -3.47 6.28 13.34
N ARG A 119 -4.48 7.08 13.69
CA ARG A 119 -4.63 7.64 15.04
C ARG A 119 -6.09 7.94 15.32
N ASN A 120 -6.52 7.69 16.56
CA ASN A 120 -7.84 8.08 17.04
C ASN A 120 -7.83 8.39 18.54
N GLU A 121 -7.46 9.61 18.91
CA GLU A 121 -7.44 10.04 20.31
C GLU A 121 -8.85 10.23 20.87
N ASN A 122 -9.07 9.79 22.11
CA ASN A 122 -10.31 9.99 22.85
C ASN A 122 -11.58 9.59 22.08
N ASN A 123 -11.49 8.60 21.19
CA ASN A 123 -12.57 8.18 20.30
C ASN A 123 -13.16 9.36 19.50
N THR A 124 -12.30 10.21 18.95
CA THR A 124 -12.70 11.35 18.11
C THR A 124 -13.51 10.88 16.90
N LEU A 125 -13.15 9.73 16.33
CA LEU A 125 -13.93 8.99 15.35
C LEU A 125 -14.57 7.75 15.99
N PRO A 126 -15.76 7.32 15.50
CA PRO A 126 -16.51 7.88 14.37
C PRO A 126 -17.21 9.22 14.68
N LEU A 127 -17.56 9.96 13.62
CA LEU A 127 -18.37 11.18 13.65
C LEU A 127 -19.84 10.82 13.83
N SER A 128 -20.55 11.56 14.68
CA SER A 128 -22.00 11.43 14.79
C SER A 128 -22.71 12.33 13.78
N GLU A 129 -23.79 11.86 13.17
CA GLU A 129 -24.66 12.69 12.31
C GLU A 129 -25.27 13.88 13.06
N ASN A 130 -25.29 13.83 14.39
CA ASN A 130 -25.81 14.88 15.26
C ASN A 130 -24.76 15.96 15.61
N GLU A 131 -23.50 15.74 15.29
CA GLU A 131 -22.40 16.69 15.47
C GLU A 131 -22.36 17.70 14.32
N ASN A 132 -22.11 18.96 14.64
CA ASN A 132 -21.82 19.98 13.62
C ASN A 132 -20.34 19.85 13.23
N VAL A 133 -20.08 19.42 12.00
CA VAL A 133 -18.72 19.13 11.53
C VAL A 133 -18.43 19.95 10.28
N ALA A 134 -17.29 20.63 10.24
CA ALA A 134 -16.82 21.30 9.03
C ALA A 134 -15.81 20.44 8.27
N PHE A 135 -15.92 20.45 6.95
CA PHE A 135 -15.01 19.77 6.03
C PHE A 135 -14.29 20.81 5.18
N LEU A 136 -12.97 20.72 5.08
CA LEU A 136 -12.14 21.63 4.29
C LEU A 136 -10.85 20.95 3.81
N GLY A 137 -10.04 21.68 3.04
CA GLY A 137 -8.73 21.24 2.56
C GLY A 137 -8.65 21.08 1.04
N PRO A 138 -7.42 20.93 0.50
CA PRO A 138 -7.15 20.88 -0.94
C PRO A 138 -7.93 19.81 -1.70
N PHE A 139 -8.18 18.66 -1.09
CA PHE A 139 -8.70 17.48 -1.80
C PHE A 139 -10.18 17.22 -1.54
N LEU A 140 -10.87 18.13 -0.85
CA LEU A 140 -12.27 17.97 -0.48
C LEU A 140 -13.19 17.80 -1.70
N SER A 141 -12.88 18.53 -2.78
CA SER A 141 -13.68 18.57 -4.03
C SER A 141 -12.83 18.42 -5.31
N ASP A 142 -11.54 18.12 -5.18
CA ASP A 142 -10.61 18.09 -6.32
C ASP A 142 -10.61 16.71 -7.01
N LYS A 143 -11.45 16.53 -8.03
CA LYS A 143 -11.54 15.27 -8.78
C LYS A 143 -10.27 14.98 -9.60
N GLU A 144 -9.63 16.00 -10.17
CA GLU A 144 -8.47 15.83 -11.03
C GLU A 144 -7.27 15.32 -10.24
N SER A 145 -7.03 15.91 -9.07
CA SER A 145 -5.94 15.47 -8.20
C SER A 145 -6.18 14.09 -7.60
N MET A 146 -7.42 13.59 -7.60
CA MET A 146 -7.78 12.26 -7.08
C MET A 146 -7.82 11.17 -8.16
N LEU A 147 -7.68 11.53 -9.44
CA LEU A 147 -7.57 10.56 -10.53
C LEU A 147 -6.20 9.85 -10.45
N ASP A 148 -6.18 8.64 -9.90
CA ASP A 148 -5.00 7.78 -9.70
C ASP A 148 -3.99 7.88 -10.86
N THR A 149 -2.69 7.87 -10.55
CA THR A 149 -1.59 8.03 -11.51
C THR A 149 -1.61 7.02 -12.65
N TRP A 150 -2.27 5.87 -12.48
CA TRP A 150 -2.43 4.84 -13.49
C TRP A 150 -3.91 4.51 -13.77
N ALA A 151 -4.79 5.51 -13.66
CA ALA A 151 -6.22 5.35 -13.93
C ALA A 151 -6.54 4.94 -15.40
N CYS A 152 -5.56 5.01 -16.32
CA CYS A 152 -5.68 4.62 -17.72
C CYS A 152 -6.91 5.26 -18.42
N ASN A 153 -8.01 4.50 -18.54
CA ASN A 153 -9.27 4.94 -19.14
C ASN A 153 -10.26 5.58 -18.14
N GLY A 154 -9.82 5.81 -16.90
CA GLY A 154 -10.60 6.46 -15.85
C GLY A 154 -11.04 7.86 -16.26
N LYS A 155 -12.26 8.23 -15.87
CA LYS A 155 -12.84 9.54 -16.18
C LYS A 155 -13.07 10.32 -14.91
N VAL A 156 -12.63 11.57 -14.90
CA VAL A 156 -12.80 12.49 -13.77
C VAL A 156 -14.28 12.60 -13.38
N ASP A 157 -15.20 12.62 -14.34
CA ASP A 157 -16.65 12.72 -14.09
C ASP A 157 -17.24 11.52 -13.32
N ASP A 158 -16.58 10.36 -13.35
CA ASP A 158 -17.03 9.18 -12.62
C ASP A 158 -16.63 9.21 -11.13
N PHE A 159 -15.75 10.13 -10.73
CA PHE A 159 -15.33 10.27 -9.34
C PHE A 159 -16.37 10.99 -8.50
N ILE A 160 -16.59 10.44 -7.31
CA ILE A 160 -17.40 11.04 -6.25
C ILE A 160 -16.44 11.56 -5.17
N THR A 161 -16.46 12.88 -4.96
CA THR A 161 -15.64 13.56 -3.95
C THR A 161 -16.26 13.48 -2.55
N VAL A 162 -15.46 13.80 -1.53
CA VAL A 162 -15.96 13.92 -0.17
C VAL A 162 -17.04 15.02 -0.11
N ASP A 163 -16.80 16.19 -0.73
CA ASP A 163 -17.76 17.31 -0.84
C ASP A 163 -19.13 16.85 -1.37
N GLU A 164 -19.11 16.14 -2.50
CA GLU A 164 -20.32 15.61 -3.16
C GLU A 164 -21.04 14.54 -2.34
N SER A 165 -20.39 13.97 -1.32
CA SER A 165 -20.99 12.94 -0.46
C SER A 165 -21.60 13.55 0.82
N LEU A 166 -21.28 14.81 1.16
CA LEU A 166 -21.74 15.47 2.38
C LEU A 166 -23.25 15.72 2.42
N PHE A 167 -23.94 15.78 1.28
CA PHE A 167 -25.39 16.03 1.24
C PHE A 167 -26.22 15.01 2.05
N LYS A 168 -25.66 13.83 2.32
CA LYS A 168 -26.27 12.80 3.18
C LYS A 168 -26.44 13.28 4.63
N TYR A 169 -25.63 14.23 5.08
CA TYR A 169 -25.54 14.65 6.49
C TYR A 169 -25.85 16.13 6.67
N LYS A 170 -27.00 16.44 7.26
CA LYS A 170 -27.51 17.82 7.40
C LYS A 170 -26.61 18.76 8.22
N LYS A 171 -25.83 18.21 9.16
CA LYS A 171 -24.96 18.97 10.06
C LYS A 171 -23.49 19.00 9.62
N PHE A 172 -23.19 18.40 8.47
CA PHE A 172 -21.86 18.45 7.89
C PHE A 172 -21.80 19.62 6.92
N THR A 173 -20.84 20.51 7.11
CA THR A 173 -20.70 21.75 6.36
C THR A 173 -19.44 21.71 5.51
N SER A 174 -19.59 21.90 4.20
CA SER A 174 -18.45 22.11 3.32
C SER A 174 -17.95 23.54 3.41
N LEU A 175 -16.65 23.70 3.63
CA LEU A 175 -15.93 24.97 3.59
C LEU A 175 -14.82 24.93 2.52
N LYS A 176 -15.09 24.32 1.35
CA LYS A 176 -14.09 24.14 0.28
C LYS A 176 -13.41 25.44 -0.17
N GLU A 177 -14.16 26.55 -0.24
CA GLU A 177 -13.62 27.85 -0.63
C GLU A 177 -12.65 28.44 0.39
N GLU A 178 -12.72 27.99 1.65
CA GLU A 178 -11.88 28.50 2.72
C GLU A 178 -10.40 28.12 2.52
N TYR A 179 -10.13 26.94 1.94
CA TYR A 179 -8.76 26.57 1.58
C TYR A 179 -8.21 27.46 0.46
N HIS A 180 -9.01 27.72 -0.59
CA HIS A 180 -8.60 28.63 -1.66
C HIS A 180 -8.35 30.05 -1.14
N TYR A 181 -9.22 30.54 -0.26
CA TYR A 181 -9.04 31.82 0.40
C TYR A 181 -7.73 31.86 1.22
N PHE A 182 -7.46 30.80 1.98
CA PHE A 182 -6.24 30.66 2.76
C PHE A 182 -4.99 30.69 1.89
N ILE A 183 -4.93 29.92 0.80
CA ILE A 183 -3.76 29.90 -0.10
C ILE A 183 -3.49 31.27 -0.70
N LYS A 184 -4.54 32.03 -1.03
CA LYS A 184 -4.40 33.38 -1.60
C LYS A 184 -3.96 34.44 -0.58
N ASN A 185 -4.44 34.35 0.66
CA ASN A 185 -4.30 35.42 1.66
C ASN A 185 -3.40 35.06 2.85
N ASN A 186 -2.95 33.80 2.94
CA ASN A 186 -2.22 33.21 4.06
C ASN A 186 -2.93 33.40 5.43
N LYS A 187 -4.27 33.42 5.41
CA LYS A 187 -5.15 33.53 6.57
C LYS A 187 -6.55 33.03 6.23
N LEU A 188 -7.30 32.60 7.24
CA LEU A 188 -8.70 32.27 7.06
C LEU A 188 -9.55 33.54 6.87
N SER A 189 -10.68 33.41 6.20
CA SER A 189 -11.71 34.44 6.11
C SER A 189 -12.35 34.66 7.49
N PHE A 190 -12.91 35.85 7.72
CA PHE A 190 -13.59 36.15 8.98
C PHE A 190 -14.79 35.22 9.20
N GLU A 191 -15.57 34.99 8.15
CA GLU A 191 -16.74 34.11 8.18
C GLU A 191 -16.33 32.65 8.43
N GLY A 192 -15.37 32.13 7.66
CA GLY A 192 -14.86 30.76 7.86
C GLY A 192 -14.28 30.53 9.25
N SER A 193 -13.57 31.52 9.80
CA SER A 193 -13.05 31.47 11.17
C SER A 193 -14.18 31.36 12.21
N ASN A 194 -15.27 32.12 12.03
CA ASN A 194 -16.43 32.05 12.92
C ASN A 194 -17.14 30.71 12.82
N ILE A 195 -17.34 30.19 11.60
CA ILE A 195 -17.94 28.86 11.40
C ILE A 195 -17.08 27.79 12.08
N ILE A 196 -15.78 27.75 11.82
CA ILE A 196 -14.84 26.77 12.41
C ILE A 196 -14.88 26.78 13.95
N LYS A 197 -15.04 27.96 14.55
CA LYS A 197 -15.14 28.13 16.00
C LYS A 197 -16.40 27.48 16.61
N GLU A 198 -17.50 27.46 15.86
CA GLU A 198 -18.79 26.90 16.31
C GLU A 198 -18.92 25.40 16.03
N MET A 199 -18.03 24.83 15.23
CA MET A 199 -18.04 23.41 14.88
C MET A 199 -17.52 22.55 16.02
N SER A 200 -18.12 21.38 16.19
CA SER A 200 -17.68 20.40 17.20
C SER A 200 -16.37 19.72 16.80
N LYS A 201 -16.19 19.44 15.50
CA LYS A 201 -15.02 18.81 14.90
C LYS A 201 -14.73 19.41 13.53
N ILE A 202 -13.47 19.35 13.12
CA ILE A 202 -13.01 19.80 11.81
C ILE A 202 -12.36 18.63 11.07
N VAL A 203 -12.84 18.31 9.87
CA VAL A 203 -12.23 17.33 8.98
C VAL A 203 -11.44 18.07 7.90
N ILE A 204 -10.16 17.75 7.78
CA ILE A 204 -9.25 18.38 6.80
C ILE A 204 -8.70 17.30 5.88
N THR A 205 -9.02 17.40 4.59
CA THR A 205 -8.42 16.58 3.54
C THR A 205 -7.06 17.14 3.15
N ILE A 206 -6.02 16.32 3.15
CA ILE A 206 -4.62 16.70 2.93
C ILE A 206 -3.86 15.58 2.20
N GLY A 207 -2.60 15.81 1.84
CA GLY A 207 -1.75 14.82 1.14
C GLY A 207 -1.20 15.31 -0.19
N GLU A 208 -1.22 14.44 -1.20
CA GLU A 208 -0.62 14.62 -2.52
C GLU A 208 -1.66 14.44 -3.64
N LYS A 209 -1.44 15.14 -4.76
CA LYS A 209 -2.14 14.85 -6.02
C LYS A 209 -1.66 13.51 -6.56
N ALA A 210 -2.52 12.80 -7.26
CA ALA A 210 -2.18 11.58 -7.99
C ALA A 210 -1.08 11.81 -9.04
N THR A 211 -0.93 13.03 -9.56
CA THR A 211 0.18 13.39 -10.45
C THR A 211 1.54 13.50 -9.76
N GLU A 212 1.60 13.36 -8.42
CA GLU A 212 2.84 13.38 -7.65
C GLU A 212 3.37 11.98 -7.32
N SER A 213 2.65 10.91 -7.68
CA SER A 213 3.06 9.50 -7.57
C SER A 213 3.04 8.81 -8.94
N GLY A 214 3.58 7.59 -9.04
CA GLY A 214 3.69 6.85 -10.30
C GLY A 214 5.02 7.08 -11.02
N GLU A 215 5.03 6.78 -12.33
CA GLU A 215 6.24 6.80 -13.16
C GLU A 215 6.89 8.19 -13.23
N ALA A 216 8.22 8.23 -13.18
CA ALA A 216 9.05 9.43 -13.29
C ALA A 216 8.78 10.54 -12.24
N LYS A 217 8.09 10.23 -11.14
CA LYS A 217 7.69 11.21 -10.10
C LYS A 217 8.31 10.88 -8.73
N SER A 218 9.63 10.67 -8.72
CA SER A 218 10.38 10.47 -7.47
C SER A 218 10.44 11.76 -6.65
N LYS A 219 10.20 11.67 -5.34
CA LYS A 219 10.33 12.80 -4.41
C LYS A 219 11.57 12.65 -3.53
N ALA A 220 12.42 13.67 -3.54
CA ALA A 220 13.53 13.78 -2.60
C ALA A 220 13.05 14.18 -1.18
N LYS A 221 11.91 14.87 -1.09
CA LYS A 221 11.23 15.24 0.15
C LYS A 221 9.84 14.62 0.16
N VAL A 222 9.62 13.70 1.09
CA VAL A 222 8.36 12.96 1.27
C VAL A 222 7.51 13.49 2.43
N ASN A 223 7.84 14.68 2.95
CA ASN A 223 6.96 15.38 3.88
C ASN A 223 5.72 15.87 3.17
N ILE A 224 4.64 16.00 3.93
CA ILE A 224 3.46 16.73 3.49
C ILE A 224 3.81 18.18 3.13
N ASP A 225 3.05 18.76 2.19
CA ASP A 225 3.32 20.12 1.71
C ASP A 225 3.22 21.15 2.85
N SER A 226 4.22 22.04 2.93
CA SER A 226 4.32 23.03 4.00
C SER A 226 3.14 24.01 4.06
N SER A 227 2.44 24.26 2.94
CA SER A 227 1.23 25.08 2.92
C SER A 227 0.07 24.39 3.65
N GLN A 228 -0.04 23.06 3.53
CA GLN A 228 -1.03 22.25 4.24
C GLN A 228 -0.73 22.19 5.75
N VAL A 229 0.56 22.08 6.13
CA VAL A 229 0.98 22.19 7.54
C VAL A 229 0.58 23.54 8.13
N LYS A 230 0.86 24.64 7.43
CA LYS A 230 0.47 25.99 7.86
C LYS A 230 -1.05 26.11 7.99
N PHE A 231 -1.80 25.56 7.05
CA PHE A 231 -3.27 25.58 7.08
C PHE A 231 -3.84 24.88 8.32
N ILE A 232 -3.41 23.64 8.58
CA ILE A 232 -3.81 22.88 9.78
C ILE A 232 -3.44 23.66 11.05
N LYS A 233 -2.23 24.23 11.09
CA LYS A 233 -1.78 25.01 12.25
C LYS A 233 -2.65 26.23 12.50
N GLU A 234 -3.05 26.97 11.48
CA GLU A 234 -3.96 28.12 11.65
C GLU A 234 -5.35 27.70 12.12
N ILE A 235 -5.90 26.61 11.59
CA ILE A 235 -7.20 26.07 12.05
C ILE A 235 -7.10 25.63 13.51
N SER A 236 -6.01 24.95 13.89
CA SER A 236 -5.81 24.43 15.26
C SER A 236 -5.82 25.51 16.34
N LYS A 237 -5.53 26.77 15.98
CA LYS A 237 -5.62 27.93 16.90
C LYS A 237 -7.06 28.32 17.22
N ILE A 238 -8.00 27.97 16.34
CA ILE A 238 -9.43 28.27 16.48
C ILE A 238 -10.16 27.05 17.05
N ASN A 239 -9.88 25.86 16.51
CA ASN A 239 -10.50 24.61 16.90
C ASN A 239 -9.48 23.46 16.77
N ASN A 240 -9.18 22.80 17.88
CA ASN A 240 -8.17 21.73 17.95
C ASN A 240 -8.76 20.31 17.83
N ASN A 241 -10.07 20.17 17.59
CA ASN A 241 -10.72 18.88 17.33
C ASN A 241 -10.61 18.51 15.84
N ILE A 242 -9.37 18.36 15.36
CA ILE A 242 -9.08 18.14 13.95
C ILE A 242 -8.94 16.64 13.66
N VAL A 243 -9.63 16.19 12.61
CA VAL A 243 -9.45 14.91 11.93
C VAL A 243 -8.74 15.18 10.60
N ALA A 244 -7.55 14.61 10.41
CA ALA A 244 -6.83 14.68 9.14
C ALA A 244 -7.13 13.43 8.29
N VAL A 245 -7.53 13.66 7.04
CA VAL A 245 -7.75 12.64 6.02
C VAL A 245 -6.65 12.78 4.98
N VAL A 246 -5.71 11.82 4.95
CA VAL A 246 -4.48 11.88 4.15
C VAL A 246 -4.65 11.06 2.87
N MET A 247 -4.48 11.70 1.72
CA MET A 247 -4.63 11.13 0.38
C MET A 247 -3.30 11.15 -0.37
N ASN A 248 -2.69 10.00 -0.64
CA ASN A 248 -1.33 9.92 -1.20
C ASN A 248 -1.04 8.59 -1.91
N GLY A 249 0.01 8.57 -2.75
CA GLY A 249 0.44 7.38 -3.48
C GLY A 249 1.69 6.69 -2.90
N ARG A 250 2.16 7.10 -1.71
CA ARG A 250 3.38 6.61 -1.04
C ARG A 250 3.33 6.90 0.46
N PRO A 251 4.18 6.27 1.30
CA PRO A 251 4.39 6.71 2.67
C PRO A 251 4.85 8.18 2.75
N LEU A 252 4.23 8.95 3.65
CA LEU A 252 4.57 10.35 3.91
C LEU A 252 5.19 10.54 5.29
N VAL A 253 6.02 11.58 5.43
CA VAL A 253 6.44 12.10 6.72
C VAL A 253 5.37 13.06 7.24
N LEU A 254 4.66 12.65 8.29
CA LEU A 254 3.48 13.33 8.83
C LEU A 254 3.71 13.99 10.21
N ASN A 255 4.91 13.84 10.79
CA ASN A 255 5.23 14.30 12.14
C ASN A 255 4.84 15.76 12.45
N GLU A 256 5.00 16.67 11.48
CA GLU A 256 4.70 18.10 11.63
C GLU A 256 3.22 18.41 11.89
N ILE A 257 2.30 17.51 11.51
CA ILE A 257 0.85 17.73 11.71
C ILE A 257 0.29 16.97 12.92
N LEU A 258 1.01 15.96 13.42
CA LEU A 258 0.49 15.04 14.43
C LEU A 258 0.05 15.76 15.71
N SER A 259 0.77 16.78 16.18
CA SER A 259 0.40 17.51 17.40
C SER A 259 -0.90 18.31 17.27
N TYR A 260 -1.38 18.54 16.04
CA TYR A 260 -2.59 19.33 15.78
C TYR A 260 -3.82 18.47 15.48
N CYS A 261 -3.65 17.17 15.25
CA CYS A 261 -4.72 16.27 14.83
C CYS A 261 -5.05 15.24 15.92
N LYS A 262 -6.35 15.11 16.22
CA LYS A 262 -6.92 14.12 17.14
C LYS A 262 -7.15 12.78 16.48
N ALA A 263 -7.43 12.77 15.18
CA ALA A 263 -7.47 11.56 14.40
C ALA A 263 -6.74 11.74 13.07
N LEU A 264 -6.20 10.63 12.56
CA LEU A 264 -5.46 10.57 11.29
C LEU A 264 -5.95 9.33 10.53
N VAL A 265 -6.47 9.55 9.33
CA VAL A 265 -7.03 8.51 8.46
C VAL A 265 -6.26 8.52 7.15
N GLU A 266 -5.53 7.45 6.85
CA GLU A 266 -4.83 7.25 5.58
C GLU A 266 -5.79 6.60 4.58
N THR A 267 -5.98 7.26 3.45
CA THR A 267 -6.95 6.85 2.44
C THR A 267 -6.31 6.53 1.11
N TRP A 268 -5.02 6.77 0.92
CA TRP A 268 -4.38 6.63 -0.39
C TRP A 268 -5.14 7.44 -1.47
N HIS A 269 -5.12 6.96 -2.72
CA HIS A 269 -6.07 7.36 -3.77
C HIS A 269 -7.06 6.21 -4.04
N LEU A 270 -8.30 6.31 -3.55
CA LEU A 270 -9.26 5.19 -3.49
C LEU A 270 -10.06 4.92 -4.78
N GLY A 271 -9.82 5.70 -5.83
CA GLY A 271 -10.58 5.59 -7.08
C GLY A 271 -11.98 6.22 -7.02
N VAL A 272 -12.89 5.77 -7.88
CA VAL A 272 -14.12 6.50 -8.23
C VAL A 272 -15.10 6.71 -7.07
N GLU A 273 -15.08 5.85 -6.05
CA GLU A 273 -15.98 5.92 -4.89
C GLU A 273 -15.33 6.53 -3.63
N THR A 274 -14.21 7.24 -3.80
CA THR A 274 -13.40 7.86 -2.72
C THR A 274 -14.26 8.58 -1.68
N GLY A 275 -15.13 9.50 -2.09
CA GLY A 275 -15.93 10.31 -1.17
C GLY A 275 -16.88 9.49 -0.31
N ASN A 276 -17.53 8.49 -0.91
CA ASN A 276 -18.44 7.61 -0.18
C ASN A 276 -17.69 6.73 0.81
N ALA A 277 -16.59 6.09 0.39
CA ALA A 277 -15.79 5.22 1.24
C ALA A 277 -15.22 5.97 2.46
N ILE A 278 -14.70 7.19 2.23
CA ILE A 278 -14.19 8.03 3.31
C ILE A 278 -15.28 8.40 4.30
N LEU A 279 -16.47 8.82 3.83
CA LEU A 279 -17.56 9.15 4.75
C LEU A 279 -18.04 7.92 5.52
N ASN A 280 -18.16 6.76 4.88
CA ASN A 280 -18.58 5.53 5.54
C ASN A 280 -17.63 5.15 6.68
N ILE A 281 -16.31 5.31 6.50
CA ILE A 281 -15.34 5.16 7.59
C ILE A 281 -15.51 6.27 8.63
N LEU A 282 -15.53 7.54 8.23
CA LEU A 282 -15.56 8.65 9.17
C LEU A 282 -16.81 8.64 10.06
N THR A 283 -17.96 8.17 9.57
CA THR A 283 -19.21 8.09 10.33
C THR A 283 -19.43 6.75 11.03
N GLY A 284 -18.55 5.76 10.81
CA GLY A 284 -18.67 4.43 11.41
C GLY A 284 -19.74 3.56 10.76
N GLU A 285 -20.23 3.90 9.57
CA GLU A 285 -21.00 2.97 8.72
C GLU A 285 -20.16 1.72 8.42
N THR A 286 -18.85 1.91 8.22
CA THR A 286 -17.87 0.83 8.10
C THR A 286 -16.77 0.98 9.16
N THR A 287 -16.45 -0.12 9.84
CA THR A 287 -15.31 -0.19 10.77
C THR A 287 -14.01 -0.28 9.96
N PRO A 288 -13.01 0.61 10.17
CA PRO A 288 -11.73 0.54 9.45
C PRO A 288 -11.02 -0.77 9.77
N SER A 289 -10.43 -1.36 8.72
CA SER A 289 -9.74 -2.66 8.80
C SER A 289 -8.47 -2.75 7.95
N GLY A 290 -8.09 -1.66 7.28
CA GLY A 290 -6.85 -1.60 6.52
C GLY A 290 -5.63 -1.64 7.45
N LYS A 291 -4.55 -2.24 6.96
CA LYS A 291 -3.24 -2.28 7.62
C LYS A 291 -2.16 -1.81 6.63
N LEU A 292 -1.16 -1.09 7.12
CA LEU A 292 -0.07 -0.59 6.29
C LEU A 292 0.77 -1.73 5.71
N THR A 293 1.07 -1.67 4.41
CA THR A 293 2.00 -2.61 3.73
C THR A 293 3.40 -2.02 3.53
N CYS A 294 3.59 -0.75 3.91
CA CYS A 294 4.86 -0.04 3.89
C CYS A 294 5.03 0.74 5.19
N THR A 295 6.25 0.76 5.71
CA THR A 295 6.60 1.50 6.92
C THR A 295 6.58 3.02 6.67
N PHE A 296 5.95 3.80 7.57
CA PHE A 296 5.97 5.26 7.49
C PHE A 296 7.12 5.82 8.33
N PRO A 297 8.03 6.61 7.73
CA PRO A 297 9.15 7.21 8.45
C PRO A 297 8.71 8.41 9.28
N LYS A 298 9.41 8.65 10.40
CA LYS A 298 9.34 9.90 11.17
C LYS A 298 10.04 11.06 10.46
N HIS A 299 11.05 10.75 9.64
CA HIS A 299 11.82 11.72 8.87
C HIS A 299 12.37 11.11 7.58
N GLN A 300 12.46 11.89 6.50
CA GLN A 300 12.95 11.40 5.20
C GLN A 300 14.39 10.83 5.25
N GLY A 301 15.20 11.30 6.21
CA GLY A 301 16.56 10.81 6.44
C GLY A 301 16.63 9.37 6.98
N GLN A 302 15.50 8.79 7.39
CA GLN A 302 15.42 7.37 7.78
C GLN A 302 15.29 6.44 6.56
N VAL A 303 15.02 6.95 5.36
CA VAL A 303 14.81 6.11 4.18
C VAL A 303 16.15 5.51 3.70
N PRO A 304 16.25 4.20 3.46
CA PRO A 304 15.18 3.20 3.57
C PRO A 304 14.92 2.72 5.01
N ILE A 305 13.65 2.64 5.40
CA ILE A 305 13.18 2.04 6.66
C ILE A 305 12.16 0.93 6.34
N TYR A 306 12.34 -0.24 6.92
CA TYR A 306 11.52 -1.44 6.66
C TYR A 306 11.65 -2.44 7.81
N TYR A 307 10.58 -3.19 8.11
CA TYR A 307 10.49 -4.04 9.31
C TYR A 307 11.38 -5.29 9.27
N ASN A 308 11.60 -5.87 8.09
CA ASN A 308 12.43 -7.06 7.89
C ASN A 308 13.89 -6.68 7.61
N HIS A 309 14.43 -5.76 8.42
CA HIS A 309 15.83 -5.36 8.36
C HIS A 309 16.74 -6.41 8.99
N PHE A 310 18.04 -6.32 8.72
CA PHE A 310 19.04 -7.12 9.41
C PHE A 310 19.36 -6.52 10.78
N ASN A 311 19.80 -7.36 11.72
CA ASN A 311 20.13 -6.93 13.08
C ASN A 311 21.40 -6.05 13.16
N THR A 312 22.26 -6.12 12.14
CA THR A 312 23.63 -5.55 12.11
C THR A 312 24.57 -6.19 13.16
N GLY A 313 25.86 -5.83 13.13
CA GLY A 313 26.81 -6.24 14.17
C GLY A 313 26.70 -5.43 15.48
N ARG A 314 25.94 -4.33 15.48
CA ARG A 314 25.74 -3.44 16.63
C ARG A 314 24.28 -2.97 16.66
N PRO A 315 23.33 -3.83 17.05
CA PRO A 315 21.90 -3.55 16.93
C PRO A 315 21.50 -2.28 17.67
N TYR A 316 20.44 -1.65 17.18
CA TYR A 316 19.88 -0.43 17.76
C TYR A 316 19.61 -0.61 19.27
N SER A 317 20.00 0.40 20.04
CA SER A 317 19.73 0.47 21.48
C SER A 317 19.85 1.93 21.90
N THR A 318 18.88 2.39 22.69
CA THR A 318 18.87 3.70 23.33
C THR A 318 19.88 3.79 24.47
N GLU A 319 20.19 2.66 25.11
CA GLU A 319 21.08 2.58 26.28
C GLU A 319 22.57 2.50 25.92
N LYS A 320 22.90 1.82 24.81
CA LYS A 320 24.29 1.63 24.38
C LYS A 320 24.78 2.76 23.48
N PHE A 321 26.01 3.23 23.70
CA PHE A 321 26.61 4.31 22.92
C PHE A 321 26.88 3.92 21.45
N ASN A 322 27.68 2.87 21.23
CA ASN A 322 28.13 2.46 19.89
C ASN A 322 27.16 1.46 19.24
N THR A 323 26.01 1.95 18.76
CA THR A 323 25.00 1.16 18.04
C THR A 323 24.65 1.76 16.68
N SER A 324 24.03 0.96 15.81
CA SER A 324 23.54 1.41 14.51
C SER A 324 22.31 2.29 14.70
N LYS A 325 22.52 3.61 14.87
CA LYS A 325 21.46 4.58 15.17
C LYS A 325 21.77 5.97 14.62
N TYR A 326 20.74 6.80 14.50
CA TYR A 326 20.88 8.24 14.26
C TYR A 326 21.19 8.99 15.56
N ILE A 327 21.78 10.19 15.45
CA ILE A 327 22.13 11.04 16.62
C ILE A 327 20.99 11.95 17.07
N ASP A 328 20.02 12.18 16.19
CA ASP A 328 18.96 13.19 16.29
C ASP A 328 17.55 12.61 16.21
N ILE A 329 17.43 11.30 15.96
CA ILE A 329 16.15 10.59 15.91
C ILE A 329 16.30 9.10 16.28
N THR A 330 15.20 8.47 16.72
CA THR A 330 15.14 7.02 16.94
C THR A 330 15.16 6.26 15.61
N ASN A 331 15.54 4.98 15.61
CA ASN A 331 15.34 4.13 14.43
C ASN A 331 13.89 3.69 14.24
N GLU A 332 13.05 3.85 15.27
CA GLU A 332 11.63 3.48 15.20
C GLU A 332 10.89 4.23 14.09
N PRO A 333 9.94 3.57 13.40
CA PRO A 333 9.05 4.23 12.46
C PRO A 333 8.00 5.10 13.17
N GLU A 334 7.31 5.95 12.40
CA GLU A 334 6.11 6.62 12.90
C GLU A 334 4.94 5.63 12.94
N PHE A 335 4.76 4.87 11.86
CA PHE A 335 3.80 3.77 11.78
C PHE A 335 4.50 2.54 11.19
N PRO A 336 4.56 1.40 11.92
CA PRO A 336 5.27 0.21 11.48
C PRO A 336 4.53 -0.52 10.35
N PHE A 337 5.21 -1.49 9.74
CA PHE A 337 4.56 -2.41 8.80
C PHE A 337 3.44 -3.17 9.53
N GLY A 338 2.32 -3.39 8.84
CA GLY A 338 1.16 -4.08 9.38
C GLY A 338 0.31 -3.24 10.33
N TYR A 339 0.64 -1.97 10.58
CA TYR A 339 -0.10 -1.11 11.51
C TYR A 339 -1.44 -0.63 10.97
N GLY A 340 -2.44 -0.54 11.83
CA GLY A 340 -3.73 0.08 11.53
C GLY A 340 -4.72 -0.17 12.66
N LEU A 341 -5.36 0.88 13.13
CA LEU A 341 -6.33 0.84 14.22
C LEU A 341 -7.73 0.44 13.72
N SER A 342 -8.59 0.10 14.66
CA SER A 342 -10.02 -0.16 14.44
C SER A 342 -10.88 0.71 15.36
N TYR A 343 -12.20 0.71 15.16
CA TYR A 343 -13.15 1.29 16.13
C TYR A 343 -13.48 0.35 17.29
N THR A 344 -12.93 -0.86 17.26
CA THR A 344 -12.94 -1.80 18.38
C THR A 344 -11.52 -2.18 18.77
N ASN A 345 -11.37 -2.86 19.90
CA ASN A 345 -10.10 -3.39 20.37
C ASN A 345 -10.09 -4.92 20.27
N PHE A 346 -8.94 -5.49 19.96
CA PHE A 346 -8.75 -6.93 19.88
C PHE A 346 -7.63 -7.37 20.83
N ASP A 347 -7.95 -8.29 21.72
CA ASP A 347 -6.96 -8.92 22.60
C ASP A 347 -6.50 -10.22 21.96
N ILE A 348 -5.19 -10.37 21.78
CA ILE A 348 -4.56 -11.57 21.24
C ILE A 348 -3.96 -12.35 22.41
N SER A 349 -4.42 -13.59 22.59
CA SER A 349 -3.88 -14.50 23.61
C SER A 349 -2.43 -14.93 23.32
N PRO A 350 -1.70 -15.44 24.33
CA PRO A 350 -0.39 -16.04 24.12
C PRO A 350 -0.41 -17.15 23.07
N ILE A 351 0.67 -17.27 22.29
CA ILE A 351 0.79 -18.32 21.27
C ILE A 351 0.69 -19.71 21.88
N ASN A 352 -0.26 -20.51 21.38
CA ASN A 352 -0.33 -21.95 21.58
C ASN A 352 0.39 -22.68 20.44
N LEU A 353 1.34 -23.55 20.80
CA LEU A 353 2.18 -24.31 19.88
C LEU A 353 1.86 -25.81 19.97
N GLU A 354 1.55 -26.42 18.84
CA GLU A 354 1.34 -27.87 18.72
C GLU A 354 2.32 -28.45 17.69
N LYS A 355 3.24 -29.32 18.12
CA LYS A 355 4.14 -30.05 17.22
C LYS A 355 3.38 -31.26 16.64
N ILE A 356 3.05 -31.21 15.36
CA ILE A 356 2.26 -32.25 14.67
C ILE A 356 3.13 -33.27 13.92
N ALA A 357 4.37 -32.92 13.60
CA ALA A 357 5.36 -33.81 12.99
C ALA A 357 6.78 -33.27 13.22
N ASN A 358 7.80 -34.00 12.77
CA ASN A 358 9.15 -33.45 12.76
C ASN A 358 9.21 -32.20 11.86
N ASN A 359 9.75 -31.11 12.40
CA ASN A 359 9.79 -29.80 11.75
C ASN A 359 8.45 -29.30 11.20
N LYS A 360 7.36 -29.63 11.90
CA LYS A 360 6.00 -29.21 11.54
C LYS A 360 5.17 -28.88 12.77
N TRP A 361 4.64 -27.66 12.80
CA TRP A 361 3.86 -27.13 13.92
C TRP A 361 2.58 -26.45 13.46
N ILE A 362 1.57 -26.48 14.31
CA ILE A 362 0.45 -25.54 14.27
C ILE A 362 0.68 -24.51 15.36
N VAL A 363 0.77 -23.24 14.96
CA VAL A 363 0.84 -22.09 15.87
C VAL A 363 -0.50 -21.38 15.86
N SER A 364 -1.07 -21.12 17.03
CA SER A 364 -2.43 -20.60 17.13
C SER A 364 -2.58 -19.58 18.25
N VAL A 365 -3.51 -18.66 18.06
CA VAL A 365 -3.92 -17.67 19.06
C VAL A 365 -5.45 -17.59 19.05
N GLU A 366 -6.05 -17.38 20.20
CA GLU A 366 -7.40 -16.84 20.33
C GLU A 366 -7.35 -15.32 20.26
N VAL A 367 -8.27 -14.74 19.49
CA VAL A 367 -8.42 -13.30 19.28
C VAL A 367 -9.81 -12.91 19.74
N THR A 368 -9.89 -12.05 20.75
CA THR A 368 -11.14 -11.60 21.35
C THR A 368 -11.40 -10.16 20.99
N ASN A 369 -12.55 -9.87 20.39
CA ASN A 369 -13.01 -8.50 20.22
C ASN A 369 -13.55 -7.99 21.56
N THR A 370 -12.83 -7.12 22.23
CA THR A 370 -13.17 -6.63 23.58
C THR A 370 -14.05 -5.38 23.56
N GLY A 371 -14.28 -4.76 22.40
CA GLY A 371 -15.14 -3.58 22.26
C GLY A 371 -16.60 -3.90 22.00
N GLU A 372 -17.37 -2.86 21.67
CA GLU A 372 -18.83 -2.90 21.49
C GLU A 372 -19.25 -3.01 20.01
N VAL A 373 -18.32 -2.84 19.08
CA VAL A 373 -18.59 -2.93 17.63
C VAL A 373 -17.86 -4.11 17.01
N SER A 374 -18.51 -4.73 16.02
CA SER A 374 -17.89 -5.82 15.27
C SER A 374 -16.90 -5.25 14.26
N GLY A 375 -15.85 -6.00 13.94
CA GLY A 375 -14.80 -5.54 13.04
C GLY A 375 -13.97 -6.67 12.48
N PHE A 376 -13.17 -6.33 11.47
CA PHE A 376 -12.13 -7.21 10.96
C PHE A 376 -10.80 -6.89 11.62
N GLU A 377 -10.01 -7.92 11.91
CA GLU A 377 -8.62 -7.80 12.34
C GLU A 377 -7.73 -8.69 11.45
N THR A 378 -6.51 -8.24 11.15
CA THR A 378 -5.51 -8.98 10.37
C THR A 378 -4.41 -9.47 11.30
N ILE A 379 -4.48 -10.76 11.64
CA ILE A 379 -3.48 -11.44 12.47
C ILE A 379 -2.31 -11.87 11.61
N GLN A 380 -1.11 -11.46 12.00
CA GLN A 380 0.09 -11.55 11.19
C GLN A 380 1.10 -12.48 11.86
N LEU A 381 1.58 -13.47 11.12
CA LEU A 381 2.63 -14.40 11.56
C LEU A 381 3.99 -13.95 11.02
N TYR A 382 4.90 -13.67 11.94
CA TYR A 382 6.28 -13.35 11.66
C TYR A 382 7.21 -14.44 12.19
N ILE A 383 8.30 -14.69 11.46
CA ILE A 383 9.35 -15.61 11.90
C ILE A 383 10.72 -14.92 11.80
N GLY A 384 11.48 -14.97 12.89
CA GLY A 384 12.89 -14.60 12.95
C GLY A 384 13.76 -15.83 13.23
N ALA A 385 14.99 -15.86 12.75
CA ALA A 385 15.94 -16.93 13.07
C ALA A 385 17.07 -16.34 13.92
N LYS A 386 17.43 -17.02 15.03
CA LYS A 386 18.49 -16.55 15.93
C LYS A 386 19.86 -16.56 15.25
N TYR A 387 20.07 -17.58 14.44
CA TYR A 387 21.25 -17.79 13.62
C TYR A 387 20.86 -18.52 12.34
N GLY A 388 21.74 -18.47 11.35
CA GLY A 388 21.59 -19.17 10.09
C GLY A 388 22.92 -19.16 9.37
N ARG A 389 23.01 -19.92 8.28
CA ARG A 389 24.21 -19.94 7.42
C ARG A 389 24.52 -18.56 6.82
N TYR A 390 23.48 -17.76 6.62
CA TYR A 390 23.56 -16.37 6.17
C TYR A 390 22.84 -15.47 7.16
N ILE A 391 23.15 -14.17 7.12
CA ILE A 391 22.41 -13.19 7.89
C ILE A 391 20.91 -13.28 7.56
N ARG A 392 20.08 -13.30 8.61
CA ARG A 392 18.62 -13.38 8.49
C ARG A 392 18.01 -12.06 8.96
N PRO A 393 16.89 -11.62 8.36
CA PRO A 393 16.13 -10.51 8.90
C PRO A 393 15.73 -10.75 10.36
N VAL A 394 15.57 -9.68 11.14
CA VAL A 394 15.09 -9.77 12.53
C VAL A 394 13.73 -10.48 12.60
N LYS A 395 12.91 -10.32 11.55
CA LYS A 395 11.69 -11.07 11.30
C LYS A 395 11.29 -10.98 9.83
N GLU A 396 10.47 -11.91 9.36
CA GLU A 396 9.83 -11.90 8.04
C GLU A 396 8.36 -12.26 8.19
N LEU A 397 7.44 -11.53 7.54
CA LEU A 397 6.04 -11.95 7.42
C LEU A 397 6.00 -13.27 6.64
N LYS A 398 5.41 -14.30 7.24
CA LYS A 398 5.26 -15.62 6.63
C LYS A 398 3.83 -15.95 6.24
N ASN A 399 2.85 -15.43 6.99
CA ASN A 399 1.44 -15.63 6.71
C ASN A 399 0.60 -14.55 7.43
N PHE A 400 -0.66 -14.40 7.04
CA PHE A 400 -1.62 -13.57 7.75
C PHE A 400 -3.05 -14.09 7.52
N GLN A 401 -3.96 -13.77 8.44
CA GLN A 401 -5.39 -14.08 8.29
C GLN A 401 -6.21 -12.86 8.71
N LYS A 402 -7.03 -12.35 7.79
CA LYS A 402 -8.05 -11.32 8.08
C LYS A 402 -9.32 -12.02 8.54
N VAL A 403 -9.74 -11.76 9.78
CA VAL A 403 -10.88 -12.44 10.42
C VAL A 403 -11.93 -11.42 10.87
N PHE A 404 -13.20 -11.74 10.63
CA PHE A 404 -14.32 -10.96 11.18
C PHE A 404 -14.65 -11.48 12.58
N ILE A 405 -14.73 -10.58 13.56
CA ILE A 405 -15.02 -10.94 14.95
C ILE A 405 -16.16 -10.05 15.45
N LYS A 406 -17.25 -10.68 15.87
CA LYS A 406 -18.38 -9.96 16.47
C LYS A 406 -17.95 -9.30 17.78
N ALA A 407 -18.64 -8.22 18.16
CA ALA A 407 -18.41 -7.59 19.47
C ALA A 407 -18.52 -8.63 20.60
N LYS A 408 -17.55 -8.61 21.52
CA LYS A 408 -17.45 -9.54 22.67
C LYS A 408 -17.26 -11.02 22.31
N ASP A 409 -16.95 -11.34 21.06
CA ASP A 409 -16.74 -12.72 20.60
C ASP A 409 -15.25 -13.04 20.47
N THR A 410 -14.92 -14.34 20.46
CA THR A 410 -13.56 -14.86 20.35
C THR A 410 -13.45 -15.85 19.19
N VAL A 411 -12.41 -15.70 18.38
CA VAL A 411 -12.10 -16.65 17.29
C VAL A 411 -10.70 -17.21 17.46
N LYS A 412 -10.51 -18.48 17.08
CA LYS A 412 -9.19 -19.10 17.01
C LYS A 412 -8.58 -18.90 15.62
N VAL A 413 -7.38 -18.35 15.57
CA VAL A 413 -6.57 -18.21 14.35
C VAL A 413 -5.39 -19.18 14.43
N SER A 414 -5.12 -19.92 13.36
CA SER A 414 -4.08 -20.96 13.35
C SER A 414 -3.28 -20.95 12.05
N PHE A 415 -1.97 -21.07 12.16
CA PHE A 415 -1.04 -21.13 11.03
C PHE A 415 -0.21 -22.41 11.07
N GLU A 416 0.14 -22.92 9.90
CA GLU A 416 1.11 -24.02 9.77
C GLU A 416 2.52 -23.44 9.62
N VAL A 417 3.44 -23.90 10.47
CA VAL A 417 4.87 -23.64 10.35
C VAL A 417 5.57 -24.94 9.99
N CYS A 418 6.24 -24.96 8.83
CA CYS A 418 6.96 -26.12 8.34
C CYS A 418 8.22 -25.71 7.59
N LYS A 419 8.99 -26.69 7.09
CA LYS A 419 10.19 -26.47 6.27
C LYS A 419 9.97 -25.43 5.17
N GLU A 420 8.83 -25.46 4.48
CA GLU A 420 8.51 -24.51 3.41
C GLU A 420 8.44 -23.06 3.91
N THR A 421 7.77 -22.84 5.05
CA THR A 421 7.64 -21.55 5.73
C THR A 421 8.99 -21.01 6.23
N LEU A 422 9.89 -21.91 6.65
CA LEU A 422 11.20 -21.58 7.23
C LEU A 422 12.31 -21.41 6.17
N SER A 423 12.04 -21.82 4.93
CA SER A 423 13.04 -21.86 3.88
C SER A 423 13.39 -20.47 3.34
N TYR A 424 14.61 -20.35 2.82
CA TYR A 424 15.17 -19.19 2.15
C TYR A 424 16.17 -19.64 1.06
N TYR A 425 16.81 -18.70 0.35
CA TYR A 425 17.72 -19.02 -0.76
C TYR A 425 19.19 -18.81 -0.37
N ASP A 426 20.05 -19.73 -0.80
CA ASP A 426 21.52 -19.58 -0.75
C ASP A 426 22.07 -18.81 -1.97
N GLU A 427 23.40 -18.65 -2.06
CA GLU A 427 24.05 -17.99 -3.22
C GLU A 427 23.83 -18.69 -4.56
N SER A 428 23.46 -19.98 -4.54
CA SER A 428 23.14 -20.76 -5.73
C SER A 428 21.65 -20.70 -6.08
N PHE A 429 20.87 -19.83 -5.43
CA PHE A 429 19.42 -19.75 -5.52
C PHE A 429 18.73 -21.10 -5.22
N THR A 430 19.36 -21.94 -4.42
CA THR A 430 18.77 -23.19 -3.94
C THR A 430 17.97 -22.90 -2.69
N LYS A 431 16.75 -23.44 -2.64
CA LYS A 431 15.89 -23.32 -1.47
C LYS A 431 16.44 -24.21 -0.35
N ILE A 432 16.86 -23.58 0.73
CA ILE A 432 17.44 -24.20 1.92
C ILE A 432 16.67 -23.76 3.17
N PHE A 433 16.87 -24.48 4.26
CA PHE A 433 16.47 -24.09 5.61
C PHE A 433 17.57 -24.59 6.56
N ASP A 434 17.74 -23.95 7.71
CA ASP A 434 18.74 -24.37 8.69
C ASP A 434 18.07 -25.03 9.89
N THR A 435 18.81 -25.88 10.57
CA THR A 435 18.47 -26.36 11.91
C THR A 435 18.76 -25.26 12.93
N GLY A 436 18.01 -25.22 14.02
CA GLY A 436 18.26 -24.31 15.14
C GLY A 436 17.04 -23.58 15.66
N GLU A 437 17.30 -22.46 16.34
CA GLU A 437 16.29 -21.68 17.08
C GLU A 437 15.60 -20.64 16.17
N TYR A 438 14.28 -20.77 16.05
CA TYR A 438 13.42 -19.83 15.36
C TYR A 438 12.45 -19.16 16.33
N GLN A 439 12.32 -17.85 16.24
CA GLN A 439 11.34 -17.07 16.98
C GLN A 439 10.06 -16.96 16.18
N ILE A 440 8.97 -17.44 16.73
CA ILE A 440 7.61 -17.29 16.21
C ILE A 440 6.98 -16.08 16.89
N MET A 441 6.43 -15.17 16.11
CA MET A 441 5.82 -13.91 16.55
C MET A 441 4.44 -13.78 15.91
N ILE A 442 3.40 -13.50 16.71
CA ILE A 442 2.03 -13.30 16.21
C ILE A 442 1.44 -12.03 16.81
N GLY A 443 1.00 -11.10 15.96
CA GLY A 443 0.38 -9.85 16.40
C GLY A 443 -0.51 -9.22 15.34
N ASP A 444 -1.01 -8.03 15.63
CA ASP A 444 -1.85 -7.19 14.77
C ASP A 444 -1.06 -6.14 13.98
N ASP A 445 0.26 -6.04 14.24
CA ASP A 445 1.25 -5.37 13.41
C ASP A 445 2.66 -5.95 13.66
N SER A 446 3.67 -5.46 12.92
CA SER A 446 5.03 -5.98 13.03
C SER A 446 5.76 -5.65 14.34
N VAL A 447 5.32 -4.66 15.12
CA VAL A 447 5.92 -4.29 16.42
C VAL A 447 5.25 -5.06 17.55
N ASN A 448 3.92 -5.02 17.64
CA ASN A 448 3.16 -5.74 18.67
C ASN A 448 3.38 -7.26 18.61
N ALA A 449 3.65 -7.80 17.42
CA ALA A 449 4.02 -9.21 17.28
C ALA A 449 5.31 -9.59 18.04
N GLU A 450 6.20 -8.65 18.35
CA GLU A 450 7.37 -8.91 19.20
C GLU A 450 6.98 -9.18 20.65
N GLU A 451 5.86 -8.64 21.13
CA GLU A 451 5.43 -8.82 22.51
C GLU A 451 4.80 -10.19 22.74
N ASN A 452 4.22 -10.79 21.69
CA ASN A 452 3.63 -12.13 21.71
C ASN A 452 4.46 -13.10 20.86
N ASN A 453 5.51 -13.66 21.47
CA ASN A 453 6.47 -14.51 20.79
C ASN A 453 6.85 -15.76 21.61
N LEU A 454 7.35 -16.79 20.92
CA LEU A 454 8.00 -17.95 21.53
C LEU A 454 9.11 -18.49 20.62
N TRP A 455 9.95 -19.38 21.16
CA TRP A 455 11.01 -20.04 20.42
C TRP A 455 10.67 -21.49 20.10
N ILE A 456 11.01 -21.94 18.89
CA ILE A 456 10.96 -23.35 18.47
C ILE A 456 12.35 -23.80 18.04
N GLU A 457 12.63 -25.10 18.23
CA GLU A 457 13.85 -25.75 17.75
C GLU A 457 13.54 -26.60 16.50
N VAL A 458 14.33 -26.41 15.45
CA VAL A 458 14.24 -27.15 14.18
C VAL A 458 15.42 -28.12 14.09
N GLU A 459 15.13 -29.41 13.87
CA GLU A 459 16.11 -30.52 13.89
C GLU A 459 16.54 -31.01 12.51
#